data_AF-A0A822ZCU2-F1
#
_entry.id   AF-A0A822ZCU2-F1
#
_cell.length_a   1.000
_cell.length_b   1.000
_cell.length_c   1.000
_cell.angle_alpha   90.00
_cell.angle_beta   90.00
_cell.angle_gamma   90.00
#
_symmetry.space_group_name_H-M   'P 1'
#
loop_
_entity.id
_entity.type
_entity.pdbx_description
1 polymer ?
#
loop_
_entity_poly.entity_id
_entity_poly.type
_entity_poly.pdbx_seq_one_letter_code
_entity_poly.pdbx_strand_id
1 'polypeptide(L)'
;MAATSGFATSFSGVKLESLLSSSRISSSTSSSSQVRLFCKPAGNRRRIATRGLSLNPRCEAASDVLVQDENVDSRASSVFILEQLKTSAADRYTKERSSIVVIGLSVHTAPVEMREKLAIPEAEWPRAIGELCGLNHIEEAAVLSTCNRMEIYVVALSRHRGIREVTDWMAKTSGIPVSDLRQHLFLLHDDDATQHLFEVSAGLDSLVLGEGQILAQVKQVVKVGQGVVGFGRNISGLFKHAISVGKRVRTETNIASGAVSVSSAAVELALMKLPESSSSTARMLVIGAGKMGKLVIKHLVAKGCTKIVVVNRSEDRVAAIREELKDVEIIYKPLTEMLNCTAEADVIFTSTASETPLFLKEHVEALPIGSPEIGGLRLFIDISVPRNVGSCVSDLKTARVYNVDNLKEVVAANKEDRHRKAMEAQAIIAEESKQFQAWRDSLETVPTIKKLRAYAERIRMAELEKCLSKMGDDIPKKSRKAVDDLSRGIVNKLLHGPMQHLRCDGSDSRTLSETLENMHALNRMFSLETEISILEQKIRAKVEQTQK
;
A
#
# COMPACT_ATOMS: atom_id res chain seq x y z
N MET A 1 26.52 16.16 58.23
CA MET A 1 27.82 15.46 58.34
C MET A 1 28.27 15.07 56.95
N ALA A 2 29.44 15.59 56.53
CA ALA A 2 30.38 15.13 55.50
C ALA A 2 29.87 14.62 54.11
N ALA A 3 30.45 14.96 52.96
CA ALA A 3 31.48 15.92 52.53
C ALA A 3 31.54 15.90 50.97
N THR A 4 31.82 17.07 50.35
CA THR A 4 32.76 17.38 49.22
C THR A 4 32.86 16.45 48.00
N SER A 5 33.04 16.83 46.72
CA SER A 5 33.54 18.00 45.96
C SER A 5 33.45 17.58 44.46
N GLY A 6 33.12 18.36 43.41
CA GLY A 6 33.56 19.71 43.02
C GLY A 6 34.80 19.64 42.11
N PHE A 7 34.68 19.90 40.79
CA PHE A 7 35.44 20.93 40.05
C PHE A 7 35.12 20.96 38.54
N ALA A 8 35.02 22.18 38.03
CA ALA A 8 34.81 22.60 36.65
C ALA A 8 36.12 23.08 36.01
N THR A 9 36.19 23.12 34.67
CA THR A 9 37.00 24.11 33.93
C THR A 9 36.35 24.48 32.59
N SER A 10 36.31 25.78 32.37
CA SER A 10 35.91 26.54 31.18
C SER A 10 37.05 26.65 30.16
N PHE A 11 36.75 26.89 28.87
CA PHE A 11 37.53 27.83 28.03
C PHE A 11 36.67 28.44 26.88
N SER A 12 36.85 29.76 26.74
CA SER A 12 36.49 30.77 25.72
C SER A 12 36.43 30.30 24.25
N GLY A 13 35.68 30.88 23.30
CA GLY A 13 35.14 32.25 23.17
C GLY A 13 36.03 33.12 22.25
N VAL A 14 35.69 33.25 20.96
CA VAL A 14 36.18 34.35 20.08
C VAL A 14 35.06 34.81 19.15
N LYS A 15 34.69 36.10 19.27
CA LYS A 15 33.93 36.93 18.33
C LYS A 15 34.92 37.58 17.36
N LEU A 16 34.49 37.81 16.11
CA LEU A 16 34.95 38.99 15.35
C LEU A 16 33.80 39.55 14.51
N GLU A 17 33.49 40.82 14.73
CA GLU A 17 32.56 41.66 13.96
C GLU A 17 33.33 42.53 12.96
N SER A 18 32.61 42.90 11.90
CA SER A 18 32.74 44.11 11.07
C SER A 18 33.93 44.25 10.11
N LEU A 19 33.60 44.40 8.83
CA LEU A 19 34.13 45.49 8.02
C LEU A 19 32.99 46.08 7.16
N LEU A 20 33.07 47.40 7.05
CA LEU A 20 32.07 48.37 6.65
C LEU A 20 32.02 48.57 5.13
N SER A 21 30.79 48.74 4.64
CA SER A 21 30.32 49.70 3.61
C SER A 21 31.25 50.28 2.55
N SER A 22 30.85 50.11 1.28
CA SER A 22 30.83 51.10 0.19
C SER A 22 30.15 50.40 -1.00
N SER A 23 29.28 50.95 -1.85
CA SER A 23 28.79 52.30 -2.14
C SER A 23 27.52 52.15 -3.01
N ARG A 24 26.57 53.08 -2.90
CA ARG A 24 25.49 53.31 -3.88
C ARG A 24 26.01 54.30 -4.96
N ILE A 25 25.23 54.41 -6.06
CA ILE A 25 25.30 55.37 -7.20
C ILE A 25 26.16 54.80 -8.35
N SER A 26 25.78 54.71 -9.62
CA SER A 26 24.69 55.29 -10.44
C SER A 26 24.49 54.49 -11.72
N SER A 27 23.30 54.63 -12.29
CA SER A 27 22.90 54.43 -13.69
C SER A 27 23.96 54.66 -14.78
N SER A 28 23.97 53.79 -15.80
CA SER A 28 23.99 54.22 -17.19
C SER A 28 23.44 53.15 -18.14
N THR A 29 22.66 53.65 -19.09
CA THR A 29 21.93 53.03 -20.19
C THR A 29 22.83 52.62 -21.36
N SER A 30 22.49 51.50 -22.04
CA SER A 30 22.50 51.31 -23.51
C SER A 30 22.18 49.83 -23.84
N SER A 31 20.97 49.52 -24.31
CA SER A 31 20.62 49.25 -25.72
C SER A 31 21.48 48.16 -26.37
N SER A 32 20.98 46.94 -26.54
CA SER A 32 20.35 46.40 -27.77
C SER A 32 20.30 44.87 -27.55
N SER A 33 19.33 44.04 -27.96
CA SER A 33 18.57 43.99 -29.20
C SER A 33 17.32 43.12 -29.00
N GLN A 34 16.20 43.54 -29.58
CA GLN A 34 14.98 42.75 -29.78
C GLN A 34 15.20 41.63 -30.80
N VAL A 35 14.60 40.45 -30.60
CA VAL A 35 13.82 39.66 -31.60
C VAL A 35 12.95 38.67 -30.81
N ARG A 36 11.70 39.00 -30.50
CA ARG A 36 10.44 38.64 -31.21
C ARG A 36 10.13 37.15 -31.35
N LEU A 37 9.06 36.78 -30.62
CA LEU A 37 8.14 35.68 -30.86
C LEU A 37 7.79 35.51 -32.34
N PHE A 38 7.80 34.25 -32.79
CA PHE A 38 6.97 33.77 -33.89
C PHE A 38 6.22 32.52 -33.44
N CYS A 39 4.94 32.70 -33.09
CA CYS A 39 3.94 31.64 -33.14
C CYS A 39 3.04 31.95 -34.34
N LYS A 40 2.94 31.03 -35.29
CA LYS A 40 1.86 31.03 -36.27
C LYS A 40 1.08 29.71 -36.23
N PRO A 41 -0.22 29.76 -36.53
CA PRO A 41 -1.19 28.73 -36.19
C PRO A 41 -1.50 27.83 -37.39
N ALA A 42 -1.98 26.62 -37.12
CA ALA A 42 -2.73 25.84 -38.09
C ALA A 42 -3.90 25.16 -37.36
N GLY A 43 -5.10 25.68 -37.59
CA GLY A 43 -6.34 24.98 -37.28
C GLY A 43 -7.03 24.60 -38.58
N ASN A 44 -7.53 23.37 -38.67
CA ASN A 44 -8.90 23.15 -39.16
C ASN A 44 -9.46 21.74 -38.83
N ARG A 45 -10.55 21.79 -38.05
CA ARG A 45 -11.83 21.06 -38.14
C ARG A 45 -11.88 19.51 -38.26
N ARG A 46 -12.32 18.92 -37.14
CA ARG A 46 -13.42 17.94 -36.91
C ARG A 46 -13.87 17.04 -38.08
N ARG A 47 -13.90 15.72 -37.83
CA ARG A 47 -15.03 14.84 -38.19
C ARG A 47 -15.19 13.70 -37.17
N ILE A 48 -16.42 13.56 -36.69
CA ILE A 48 -17.00 12.45 -35.93
C ILE A 48 -17.46 11.39 -36.95
N ALA A 49 -17.22 10.12 -36.69
CA ALA A 49 -17.98 9.02 -37.31
C ALA A 49 -17.96 7.77 -36.42
N THR A 50 -19.17 7.26 -36.19
CA THR A 50 -19.58 6.11 -35.40
C THR A 50 -19.53 4.79 -36.19
N ARG A 51 -19.24 3.69 -35.48
CA ARG A 51 -19.70 2.29 -35.63
C ARG A 51 -19.86 1.66 -37.03
N GLY A 52 -19.26 0.47 -37.16
CA GLY A 52 -19.90 -0.71 -37.76
C GLY A 52 -19.02 -1.51 -38.72
N LEU A 53 -18.67 -2.76 -38.36
CA LEU A 53 -18.99 -3.99 -39.11
C LEU A 53 -18.05 -5.16 -38.75
N SER A 54 -18.70 -6.29 -38.51
CA SER A 54 -18.16 -7.64 -38.32
C SER A 54 -17.55 -8.20 -39.59
N LEU A 55 -16.42 -8.91 -39.50
CA LEU A 55 -16.01 -9.89 -40.51
C LEU A 55 -15.33 -11.10 -39.83
N ASN A 56 -16.01 -12.25 -39.91
CA ASN A 56 -15.45 -13.59 -39.74
C ASN A 56 -14.56 -13.94 -40.95
N PRO A 57 -13.51 -14.76 -40.81
CA PRO A 57 -12.97 -15.52 -41.93
C PRO A 57 -13.53 -16.95 -41.93
N ARG A 58 -14.23 -17.28 -43.01
CA ARG A 58 -14.59 -18.66 -43.44
C ARG A 58 -13.38 -19.29 -44.13
N CYS A 59 -13.08 -20.54 -43.80
CA CYS A 59 -12.14 -21.40 -44.53
C CYS A 59 -12.71 -21.79 -45.89
N GLU A 60 -11.90 -21.70 -46.94
CA GLU A 60 -12.11 -22.39 -48.21
C GLU A 60 -11.28 -23.68 -48.23
N ALA A 61 -11.93 -24.75 -48.69
CA ALA A 61 -11.34 -26.05 -48.95
C ALA A 61 -11.19 -26.24 -50.47
N ALA A 62 -10.08 -26.83 -50.89
CA ALA A 62 -9.95 -27.51 -52.18
C ALA A 62 -8.96 -28.68 -52.05
N SER A 63 -9.50 -29.88 -52.25
CA SER A 63 -8.92 -31.18 -52.61
C SER A 63 -8.18 -31.11 -53.96
N ASP A 64 -7.32 -32.01 -54.47
CA ASP A 64 -6.93 -33.41 -54.25
C ASP A 64 -5.42 -33.52 -54.67
N VAL A 65 -4.62 -34.52 -54.29
CA VAL A 65 -4.41 -35.75 -55.10
C VAL A 65 -3.36 -36.66 -54.39
N LEU A 66 -3.77 -37.93 -54.23
CA LEU A 66 -3.03 -39.21 -54.16
C LEU A 66 -2.03 -39.51 -53.03
N VAL A 67 -2.47 -40.48 -52.22
CA VAL A 67 -1.71 -41.32 -51.29
C VAL A 67 -0.89 -42.35 -52.08
N GLN A 68 0.41 -42.43 -51.77
CA GLN A 68 1.14 -43.70 -51.80
C GLN A 68 1.66 -43.97 -50.38
N ASP A 69 1.32 -45.16 -49.90
CA ASP A 69 1.74 -45.76 -48.64
C ASP A 69 3.26 -45.80 -48.51
N GLU A 70 3.79 -45.18 -47.45
CA GLU A 70 4.77 -45.83 -46.59
C GLU A 70 4.49 -45.43 -45.14
N ASN A 71 4.19 -46.44 -44.32
CA ASN A 71 3.69 -46.31 -42.97
C ASN A 71 4.65 -47.00 -42.01
N VAL A 72 5.77 -46.36 -41.68
CA VAL A 72 6.50 -46.52 -40.40
C VAL A 72 7.16 -45.16 -40.07
N ASP A 73 7.12 -44.75 -38.80
CA ASP A 73 7.76 -43.56 -38.17
C ASP A 73 7.03 -42.20 -38.04
N SER A 74 5.80 -42.01 -38.55
CA SER A 74 5.10 -40.71 -38.37
C SER A 74 4.38 -40.53 -37.02
N ARG A 75 3.97 -41.63 -36.36
CA ARG A 75 3.27 -41.55 -35.05
C ARG A 75 4.18 -41.16 -33.89
N ALA A 76 5.43 -41.64 -33.86
CA ALA A 76 6.40 -41.26 -32.83
C ALA A 76 6.81 -39.78 -32.96
N SER A 77 6.99 -39.29 -34.19
CA SER A 77 7.30 -37.88 -34.48
C SER A 77 6.15 -36.93 -34.12
N SER A 78 4.90 -37.30 -34.46
CA SER A 78 3.73 -36.47 -34.12
C SER A 78 3.44 -36.37 -32.61
N VAL A 79 3.67 -37.45 -31.85
CA VAL A 79 3.56 -37.45 -30.38
C VAL A 79 4.68 -36.62 -29.77
N PHE A 80 5.92 -36.74 -30.27
CA PHE A 80 7.06 -35.95 -29.81
C PHE A 80 6.91 -34.46 -30.12
N ILE A 81 6.32 -34.09 -31.27
CA ILE A 81 6.00 -32.70 -31.63
C ILE A 81 4.87 -32.15 -30.76
N LEU A 82 3.84 -32.95 -30.44
CA LEU A 82 2.78 -32.57 -29.51
C LEU A 82 3.28 -32.44 -28.07
N GLU A 83 4.22 -33.28 -27.65
CA GLU A 83 4.91 -33.15 -26.36
C GLU A 83 5.85 -31.95 -26.33
N GLN A 84 6.60 -31.67 -27.40
CA GLN A 84 7.41 -30.45 -27.57
C GLN A 84 6.56 -29.18 -27.61
N LEU A 85 5.36 -29.23 -28.19
CA LEU A 85 4.43 -28.10 -28.18
C LEU A 85 3.76 -27.92 -26.81
N LYS A 86 3.44 -29.00 -26.08
CA LYS A 86 2.93 -28.94 -24.70
C LYS A 86 3.99 -28.48 -23.71
N THR A 87 5.24 -28.92 -23.86
CA THR A 87 6.38 -28.46 -23.05
C THR A 87 6.78 -27.04 -23.42
N SER A 88 6.79 -26.65 -24.71
CA SER A 88 7.04 -25.25 -25.10
C SER A 88 5.88 -24.30 -24.77
N ALA A 89 4.65 -24.80 -24.63
CA ALA A 89 3.53 -24.05 -24.09
C ALA A 89 3.63 -23.99 -22.56
N ALA A 90 3.96 -25.07 -21.85
CA ALA A 90 4.21 -25.01 -20.41
C ALA A 90 5.37 -24.05 -20.07
N ASP A 91 6.48 -24.09 -20.82
CA ASP A 91 7.65 -23.23 -20.64
C ASP A 91 7.43 -21.77 -21.08
N ARG A 92 6.50 -21.51 -22.00
CA ARG A 92 6.08 -20.14 -22.31
C ARG A 92 5.13 -19.55 -21.26
N TYR A 93 4.50 -20.40 -20.44
CA TYR A 93 3.51 -20.00 -19.44
C TYR A 93 4.08 -19.96 -18.00
N THR A 94 5.21 -20.61 -17.72
CA THR A 94 5.92 -20.57 -16.42
C THR A 94 6.99 -19.49 -16.34
N LYS A 95 7.15 -18.68 -17.39
CA LYS A 95 8.19 -17.65 -17.52
C LYS A 95 7.68 -16.22 -17.32
N GLU A 96 6.48 -16.05 -16.77
CA GLU A 96 6.06 -14.74 -16.25
C GLU A 96 6.70 -14.54 -14.88
N ARG A 97 7.56 -13.51 -14.77
CA ARG A 97 8.18 -13.10 -13.51
C ARG A 97 7.06 -12.66 -12.56
N SER A 98 7.08 -13.12 -11.31
CA SER A 98 6.09 -12.69 -10.31
C SER A 98 6.09 -11.16 -10.22
N SER A 99 4.93 -10.55 -10.45
CA SER A 99 4.76 -9.09 -10.43
C SER A 99 4.09 -8.64 -9.14
N ILE A 100 4.52 -7.50 -8.60
CA ILE A 100 3.77 -6.82 -7.53
C ILE A 100 2.65 -6.04 -8.21
N VAL A 101 1.42 -6.17 -7.74
CA VAL A 101 0.26 -5.47 -8.31
C VAL A 101 -0.52 -4.83 -7.18
N VAL A 102 -0.96 -3.59 -7.37
CA VAL A 102 -1.96 -2.94 -6.53
C VAL A 102 -3.26 -2.80 -7.31
N ILE A 103 -4.34 -3.24 -6.68
CA ILE A 103 -5.70 -3.24 -7.22
C ILE A 103 -6.58 -2.59 -6.16
N GLY A 104 -7.28 -1.52 -6.51
CA GLY A 104 -8.05 -0.83 -5.48
C GLY A 104 -9.04 0.21 -5.99
N LEU A 105 -9.78 0.74 -5.02
CA LEU A 105 -10.64 1.89 -5.18
C LEU A 105 -10.07 3.05 -4.36
N SER A 106 -10.02 4.23 -4.95
CA SER A 106 -9.60 5.46 -4.29
C SER A 106 -10.74 6.47 -4.31
N VAL A 107 -10.71 7.42 -3.38
CA VAL A 107 -11.60 8.59 -3.34
C VAL A 107 -11.57 9.40 -4.65
N HIS A 108 -10.50 9.24 -5.45
CA HIS A 108 -10.36 9.88 -6.75
C HIS A 108 -11.19 9.20 -7.85
N THR A 109 -11.41 7.89 -7.73
CA THR A 109 -12.05 7.07 -8.77
C THR A 109 -13.42 6.55 -8.38
N ALA A 110 -13.67 6.32 -7.09
CA ALA A 110 -14.89 5.68 -6.58
C ALA A 110 -15.55 6.52 -5.46
N PRO A 111 -16.89 6.63 -5.48
CA PRO A 111 -17.63 7.30 -4.42
C PRO A 111 -17.69 6.45 -3.15
N VAL A 112 -17.94 7.08 -1.99
CA VAL A 112 -17.95 6.39 -0.69
C VAL A 112 -18.96 5.24 -0.60
N GLU A 113 -20.10 5.33 -1.28
CA GLU A 113 -21.14 4.28 -1.35
C GLU A 113 -20.60 2.96 -1.89
N MET A 114 -19.62 3.03 -2.79
CA MET A 114 -18.96 1.88 -3.37
C MET A 114 -17.81 1.41 -2.48
N ARG A 115 -17.00 2.35 -1.97
CA ARG A 115 -15.82 2.05 -1.15
C ARG A 115 -16.17 1.41 0.18
N GLU A 116 -17.27 1.82 0.81
CA GLU A 116 -17.71 1.27 2.10
C GLU A 116 -18.09 -0.22 2.02
N LYS A 117 -18.61 -0.69 0.88
CA LYS A 117 -18.93 -2.12 0.67
C LYS A 117 -17.69 -3.00 0.56
N LEU A 118 -16.53 -2.40 0.32
CA LEU A 118 -15.23 -3.05 0.28
C LEU A 118 -14.38 -2.74 1.51
N ALA A 119 -14.90 -1.99 2.49
CA ALA A 119 -14.16 -1.66 3.70
C ALA A 119 -13.98 -2.92 4.55
N ILE A 120 -12.72 -3.36 4.71
CA ILE A 120 -12.39 -4.53 5.54
C ILE A 120 -11.84 -4.06 6.88
N PRO A 121 -12.47 -4.42 8.02
CA PRO A 121 -11.99 -4.05 9.34
C PRO A 121 -10.67 -4.77 9.67
N GLU A 122 -9.88 -4.18 10.57
CA GLU A 122 -8.56 -4.69 10.96
C GLU A 122 -8.57 -6.17 11.42
N ALA A 123 -9.64 -6.56 12.14
CA ALA A 123 -9.81 -7.92 12.62
C ALA A 123 -9.94 -8.96 11.49
N GLU A 124 -10.37 -8.55 10.31
CA GLU A 124 -10.59 -9.43 9.16
C GLU A 124 -9.42 -9.45 8.18
N TRP A 125 -8.41 -8.58 8.33
CA TRP A 125 -7.24 -8.57 7.43
C TRP A 125 -6.55 -9.93 7.32
N PRO A 126 -6.30 -10.70 8.41
CA PRO A 126 -5.70 -12.03 8.29
C PRO A 126 -6.54 -13.01 7.46
N ARG A 127 -7.87 -12.97 7.63
CA ARG A 127 -8.81 -13.79 6.86
C ARG A 127 -8.79 -13.39 5.38
N ALA A 128 -8.86 -12.10 5.08
CA ALA A 128 -8.82 -11.59 3.71
C ALA A 128 -7.52 -11.96 3.00
N ILE A 129 -6.36 -11.83 3.67
CA ILE A 129 -5.07 -12.25 3.14
C ILE A 129 -5.05 -13.76 2.85
N GLY A 130 -5.57 -14.58 3.77
CA GLY A 130 -5.66 -16.03 3.58
C GLY A 130 -6.54 -16.43 2.39
N GLU A 131 -7.67 -15.76 2.19
CA GLU A 131 -8.55 -15.98 1.03
C GLU A 131 -7.87 -15.56 -0.29
N LEU A 132 -7.21 -14.40 -0.30
CA LEU A 132 -6.50 -13.89 -1.47
C LEU A 132 -5.34 -14.82 -1.88
N CYS A 133 -4.54 -15.28 -0.92
CA CYS A 133 -3.47 -16.26 -1.16
C CYS A 133 -3.98 -17.67 -1.46
N GLY A 134 -5.28 -17.94 -1.26
CA GLY A 134 -5.92 -19.18 -1.72
C GLY A 134 -6.22 -19.19 -3.22
N LEU A 135 -6.07 -18.06 -3.91
CA LEU A 135 -6.25 -17.94 -5.36
C LEU A 135 -5.03 -18.50 -6.10
N ASN A 136 -5.26 -19.12 -7.26
CA ASN A 136 -4.23 -19.90 -7.96
C ASN A 136 -3.01 -19.07 -8.38
N HIS A 137 -3.20 -17.79 -8.70
CA HIS A 137 -2.13 -16.95 -9.23
C HIS A 137 -1.60 -15.92 -8.22
N ILE A 138 -1.95 -16.02 -6.93
CA ILE A 138 -1.57 -15.06 -5.89
C ILE A 138 -0.70 -15.74 -4.83
N GLU A 139 0.55 -15.30 -4.68
CA GLU A 139 1.48 -15.87 -3.69
C GLU A 139 1.43 -15.12 -2.35
N GLU A 140 1.36 -13.80 -2.41
CA GLU A 140 1.37 -12.92 -1.25
C GLU A 140 0.29 -11.86 -1.38
N ALA A 141 -0.26 -11.40 -0.27
CA ALA A 141 -1.29 -10.37 -0.24
C ALA A 141 -1.20 -9.46 0.99
N ALA A 142 -1.66 -8.22 0.83
CA ALA A 142 -1.94 -7.27 1.90
C ALA A 142 -3.16 -6.40 1.56
N VAL A 143 -3.86 -5.98 2.61
CA VAL A 143 -5.05 -5.12 2.53
C VAL A 143 -4.74 -3.79 3.21
N LEU A 144 -4.95 -2.69 2.50
CA LEU A 144 -4.90 -1.33 3.04
C LEU A 144 -6.30 -0.71 2.91
N SER A 145 -7.05 -0.76 4.02
CA SER A 145 -8.42 -0.26 4.12
C SER A 145 -8.45 1.02 4.95
N THR A 146 -8.90 2.13 4.36
CA THR A 146 -8.98 3.46 4.98
C THR A 146 -10.27 4.18 4.56
N CYS A 147 -10.55 5.34 5.15
CA CYS A 147 -11.69 6.16 4.75
C CYS A 147 -11.60 6.74 3.33
N ASN A 148 -10.42 6.73 2.70
CA ASN A 148 -10.19 7.31 1.37
C ASN A 148 -9.81 6.26 0.33
N ARG A 149 -9.38 5.07 0.73
CA ARG A 149 -8.92 4.03 -0.20
C ARG A 149 -9.16 2.64 0.35
N MET A 150 -9.40 1.72 -0.57
CA MET A 150 -9.37 0.30 -0.30
C MET A 150 -8.47 -0.33 -1.37
N GLU A 151 -7.29 -0.78 -0.95
CA GLU A 151 -6.24 -1.24 -1.84
C GLU A 151 -5.77 -2.62 -1.44
N ILE A 152 -5.59 -3.48 -2.44
CA ILE A 152 -5.10 -4.84 -2.28
C ILE A 152 -3.78 -4.92 -3.03
N TYR A 153 -2.71 -5.18 -2.28
CA TYR A 153 -1.37 -5.38 -2.82
C TYR A 153 -1.11 -6.88 -2.89
N VAL A 154 -0.75 -7.40 -4.06
CA VAL A 154 -0.50 -8.82 -4.28
C VAL A 154 0.81 -9.07 -5.02
N VAL A 155 1.38 -10.26 -4.79
CA VAL A 155 2.38 -10.84 -5.69
C VAL A 155 1.67 -11.85 -6.58
N ALA A 156 1.60 -11.55 -7.87
CA ALA A 156 0.90 -12.38 -8.85
C ALA A 156 1.88 -13.15 -9.75
N LEU A 157 1.69 -14.47 -9.86
CA LEU A 157 2.45 -15.34 -10.78
C LEU A 157 2.17 -15.01 -12.24
N SER A 158 0.92 -14.65 -12.54
CA SER A 158 0.52 -14.14 -13.85
C SER A 158 -0.31 -12.88 -13.65
N ARG A 159 0.17 -11.77 -14.21
CA ARG A 159 -0.40 -10.43 -14.00
C ARG A 159 -1.89 -10.39 -14.35
N HIS A 160 -2.24 -10.79 -15.58
CA HIS A 160 -3.61 -10.70 -16.06
C HIS A 160 -4.57 -11.62 -15.30
N ARG A 161 -4.11 -12.83 -14.94
CA ARG A 161 -4.95 -13.80 -14.22
C ARG A 161 -5.11 -13.41 -12.76
N GLY A 162 -4.04 -12.97 -12.11
CA GLY A 162 -4.07 -12.46 -10.74
C GLY A 162 -5.00 -11.25 -10.61
N ILE A 163 -4.93 -10.28 -11.54
CA ILE A 163 -5.85 -9.14 -11.54
C ILE A 163 -7.31 -9.59 -11.63
N ARG A 164 -7.61 -10.54 -12.53
CA ARG A 164 -8.97 -11.07 -12.69
C ARG A 164 -9.44 -11.76 -11.41
N GLU A 165 -8.64 -12.64 -10.83
CA GLU A 165 -9.00 -13.39 -9.62
C GLU A 165 -9.23 -12.46 -8.42
N VAL A 166 -8.37 -11.45 -8.22
CA VAL A 166 -8.56 -10.46 -7.15
C VAL A 166 -9.80 -9.60 -7.41
N THR A 167 -10.06 -9.20 -8.66
CA THR A 167 -11.28 -8.45 -9.00
C THR A 167 -12.55 -9.25 -8.74
N ASP A 168 -12.55 -10.54 -9.08
CA ASP A 168 -13.67 -11.45 -8.83
C ASP A 168 -13.87 -11.66 -7.31
N TRP A 169 -12.77 -11.75 -6.55
CA TRP A 169 -12.82 -11.79 -5.08
C TRP A 169 -13.41 -10.49 -4.51
N MET A 170 -12.98 -9.32 -4.98
CA MET A 170 -13.55 -8.03 -4.57
C MET A 170 -15.05 -7.96 -4.84
N ALA A 171 -15.49 -8.41 -6.01
CA ALA A 171 -16.91 -8.45 -6.36
C ALA A 171 -17.71 -9.37 -5.44
N LYS A 172 -17.18 -10.57 -5.14
CA LYS A 172 -17.81 -11.53 -4.24
C LYS A 172 -17.92 -11.00 -2.81
N THR A 173 -16.86 -10.38 -2.30
CA THR A 173 -16.81 -9.87 -0.91
C THR A 173 -17.72 -8.66 -0.72
N SER A 174 -17.81 -7.78 -1.72
CA SER A 174 -18.58 -6.53 -1.63
C SER A 174 -20.02 -6.62 -2.14
N GLY A 175 -20.36 -7.68 -2.89
CA GLY A 175 -21.61 -7.79 -3.62
C GLY A 175 -21.74 -6.83 -4.80
N ILE A 176 -20.68 -6.11 -5.19
CA ILE A 176 -20.68 -5.19 -6.34
C ILE A 176 -20.35 -5.99 -7.62
N PRO A 177 -21.11 -5.85 -8.71
CA PRO A 177 -20.79 -6.50 -9.98
C PRO A 177 -19.40 -6.12 -10.50
N VAL A 178 -18.69 -7.10 -11.09
CA VAL A 178 -17.36 -6.89 -11.69
C VAL A 178 -17.37 -5.78 -12.75
N SER A 179 -18.45 -5.65 -13.51
CA SER A 179 -18.64 -4.60 -14.52
C SER A 179 -18.55 -3.20 -13.93
N ASP A 180 -19.07 -3.03 -12.72
CA ASP A 180 -19.19 -1.73 -12.06
C ASP A 180 -17.88 -1.41 -11.36
N LEU A 181 -17.27 -2.41 -10.68
CA LEU A 181 -15.93 -2.26 -10.09
C LEU A 181 -14.91 -1.81 -11.14
N ARG A 182 -14.86 -2.45 -12.32
CA ARG A 182 -13.87 -2.14 -13.37
C ARG A 182 -13.88 -0.68 -13.83
N GLN A 183 -15.00 0.04 -13.71
CA GLN A 183 -15.08 1.45 -14.09
C GLN A 183 -14.35 2.36 -13.10
N HIS A 184 -14.14 1.89 -11.87
CA HIS A 184 -13.58 2.66 -10.76
C HIS A 184 -12.25 2.10 -10.23
N LEU A 185 -11.87 0.89 -10.63
CA LEU A 185 -10.60 0.28 -10.24
C LEU A 185 -9.41 1.06 -10.80
N PHE A 186 -8.45 1.35 -9.93
CA PHE A 186 -7.10 1.69 -10.37
C PHE A 186 -6.20 0.45 -10.27
N LEU A 187 -5.25 0.36 -11.18
CA LEU A 187 -4.38 -0.80 -11.38
C LEU A 187 -2.96 -0.28 -11.66
N LEU A 188 -2.01 -0.61 -10.80
CA LEU A 188 -0.60 -0.30 -11.00
C LEU A 188 0.23 -1.56 -10.75
N HIS A 189 1.40 -1.65 -11.40
CA HIS A 189 2.26 -2.82 -11.33
C HIS A 189 3.72 -2.45 -11.06
N ASP A 190 4.41 -3.34 -10.35
CA ASP A 190 5.84 -3.32 -10.07
C ASP A 190 6.33 -1.96 -9.54
N ASP A 191 7.08 -1.21 -10.33
CA ASP A 191 7.61 0.12 -9.97
C ASP A 191 6.50 1.09 -9.61
N ASP A 192 5.45 1.14 -10.43
CA ASP A 192 4.33 2.05 -10.22
C ASP A 192 3.54 1.70 -8.96
N ALA A 193 3.40 0.40 -8.65
CA ALA A 193 2.74 -0.06 -7.42
C ALA A 193 3.55 0.30 -6.16
N THR A 194 4.88 0.20 -6.26
CA THR A 194 5.82 0.55 -5.20
C THR A 194 5.79 2.05 -4.94
N GLN A 195 5.94 2.83 -6.01
CA GLN A 195 5.92 4.28 -5.96
C GLN A 195 4.59 4.80 -5.40
N HIS A 196 3.46 4.22 -5.84
CA HIS A 196 2.15 4.54 -5.29
C HIS A 196 2.08 4.32 -3.78
N LEU A 197 2.50 3.16 -3.26
CA LEU A 197 2.48 2.93 -1.81
C LEU A 197 3.38 3.93 -1.04
N PHE A 198 4.50 4.33 -1.64
CA PHE A 198 5.40 5.32 -1.03
C PHE A 198 4.77 6.72 -1.02
N GLU A 199 4.11 7.13 -2.09
CA GLU A 199 3.32 8.36 -2.17
C GLU A 199 2.17 8.36 -1.15
N VAL A 200 1.44 7.24 -1.04
CA VAL A 200 0.40 7.04 -0.03
C VAL A 200 0.98 7.13 1.39
N SER A 201 2.10 6.47 1.66
CA SER A 201 2.74 6.46 2.99
C SER A 201 3.34 7.81 3.38
N ALA A 202 3.82 8.57 2.40
CA ALA A 202 4.24 9.96 2.54
C ALA A 202 3.05 10.92 2.76
N GLY A 203 1.84 10.49 2.39
CA GLY A 203 0.63 11.30 2.44
C GLY A 203 0.52 12.28 1.28
N LEU A 204 1.15 12.00 0.13
CA LEU A 204 1.01 12.77 -1.11
C LEU A 204 -0.30 12.45 -1.83
N ASP A 205 -0.68 11.17 -1.83
CA ASP A 205 -1.98 10.73 -2.32
C ASP A 205 -2.94 10.64 -1.12
N SER A 206 -3.36 11.78 -0.59
CA SER A 206 -4.36 11.86 0.47
C SER A 206 -5.26 13.05 0.24
N LEU A 207 -6.53 12.96 0.65
CA LEU A 207 -7.42 14.12 0.68
C LEU A 207 -6.77 15.28 1.42
N VAL A 208 -5.96 15.00 2.43
CA VAL A 208 -5.06 16.01 2.95
C VAL A 208 -3.60 15.61 2.87
N LEU A 209 -2.82 16.47 2.21
CA LEU A 209 -1.39 16.27 2.06
C LEU A 209 -0.68 16.25 3.42
N GLY A 210 0.18 15.25 3.60
CA GLY A 210 1.01 15.10 4.79
C GLY A 210 0.28 14.55 6.02
N GLU A 211 -0.98 14.09 5.88
CA GLU A 211 -1.75 13.57 7.01
C GLU A 211 -1.03 12.41 7.72
N GLY A 212 -0.86 12.56 9.04
CA GLY A 212 -0.16 11.63 9.91
C GLY A 212 -0.67 10.18 9.90
N GLN A 213 -1.97 10.03 9.64
CA GLN A 213 -2.75 8.82 9.92
C GLN A 213 -2.49 7.67 8.96
N ILE A 214 -2.29 7.96 7.67
CA ILE A 214 -2.07 6.92 6.65
C ILE A 214 -0.81 6.09 6.96
N LEU A 215 0.29 6.73 7.33
CA LEU A 215 1.51 6.05 7.77
C LEU A 215 1.28 5.18 9.01
N ALA A 216 0.38 5.59 9.92
CA ALA A 216 0.02 4.77 11.08
C ALA A 216 -0.77 3.52 10.68
N GLN A 217 -1.64 3.62 9.66
CA GLN A 217 -2.35 2.48 9.08
C GLN A 217 -1.38 1.52 8.38
N VAL A 218 -0.44 2.02 7.58
CA VAL A 218 0.60 1.18 6.93
C VAL A 218 1.44 0.44 7.98
N LYS A 219 1.81 1.10 9.09
CA LYS A 219 2.44 0.44 10.26
C LYS A 219 1.56 -0.65 10.86
N GLN A 220 0.26 -0.42 10.95
CA GLN A 220 -0.68 -1.40 11.49
C GLN A 220 -0.80 -2.62 10.57
N VAL A 221 -0.83 -2.44 9.24
CA VAL A 221 -0.82 -3.55 8.27
C VAL A 221 0.40 -4.44 8.49
N VAL A 222 1.60 -3.86 8.64
CA VAL A 222 2.82 -4.65 8.95
C VAL A 222 2.72 -5.34 10.30
N LYS A 223 2.16 -4.69 11.32
CA LYS A 223 2.03 -5.26 12.66
C LYS A 223 1.05 -6.44 12.69
N VAL A 224 -0.09 -6.33 12.04
CA VAL A 224 -1.12 -7.39 11.97
C VAL A 224 -0.69 -8.50 11.03
N GLY A 225 -0.05 -8.16 9.91
CA GLY A 225 0.47 -9.12 8.94
C GLY A 225 1.61 -9.99 9.49
N GLN A 226 2.28 -9.57 10.57
CA GLN A 226 3.25 -10.41 11.27
C GLN A 226 2.55 -11.66 11.85
N GLY A 227 2.87 -12.82 11.28
CA GLY A 227 2.28 -14.11 11.67
C GLY A 227 1.17 -14.59 10.74
N VAL A 228 0.76 -13.80 9.75
CA VAL A 228 -0.22 -14.23 8.74
C VAL A 228 0.50 -14.95 7.60
N VAL A 229 0.13 -16.21 7.37
CA VAL A 229 0.56 -16.97 6.19
C VAL A 229 -0.07 -16.31 4.96
N GLY A 230 0.77 -15.71 4.10
CA GLY A 230 0.33 -14.90 2.95
C GLY A 230 0.85 -13.46 2.97
N PHE A 231 1.23 -12.92 4.14
CA PHE A 231 1.97 -11.65 4.21
C PHE A 231 3.47 -11.93 4.03
N GLY A 232 3.83 -12.31 2.80
CA GLY A 232 5.14 -12.85 2.47
C GLY A 232 6.26 -11.82 2.40
N ARG A 233 7.42 -12.22 1.88
CA ARG A 233 8.65 -11.43 1.98
C ARG A 233 8.59 -10.19 1.10
N ASN A 234 8.03 -10.28 -0.10
CA ASN A 234 7.96 -9.17 -1.04
C ASN A 234 7.02 -8.08 -0.52
N ILE A 235 5.80 -8.45 -0.14
CA ILE A 235 4.78 -7.52 0.37
C ILE A 235 5.18 -6.96 1.73
N SER A 236 5.67 -7.80 2.66
CA SER A 236 6.12 -7.30 3.96
C SER A 236 7.34 -6.39 3.85
N GLY A 237 8.25 -6.67 2.92
CA GLY A 237 9.37 -5.80 2.59
C GLY A 237 8.91 -4.46 2.03
N LEU A 238 8.00 -4.48 1.06
CA LEU A 238 7.41 -3.28 0.44
C LEU A 238 6.77 -2.36 1.50
N PHE A 239 5.92 -2.90 2.37
CA PHE A 239 5.27 -2.10 3.42
C PHE A 239 6.26 -1.61 4.49
N LYS A 240 7.29 -2.38 4.84
CA LYS A 240 8.35 -1.91 5.77
C LYS A 240 9.17 -0.77 5.16
N HIS A 241 9.50 -0.88 3.88
CA HIS A 241 10.21 0.18 3.15
C HIS A 241 9.33 1.43 3.07
N ALA A 242 8.05 1.28 2.75
CA ALA A 242 7.09 2.38 2.71
C ALA A 242 6.97 3.12 4.06
N ILE A 243 7.09 2.41 5.19
CA ILE A 243 7.15 3.04 6.52
C ILE A 243 8.42 3.89 6.68
N SER A 244 9.55 3.42 6.17
CA SER A 244 10.81 4.16 6.18
C SER A 244 10.68 5.43 5.33
N VAL A 245 10.20 5.30 4.09
CA VAL A 245 9.99 6.43 3.17
C VAL A 245 9.04 7.46 3.78
N GLY A 246 7.88 7.03 4.29
CA GLY A 246 6.91 7.94 4.90
C GLY A 246 7.44 8.68 6.14
N LYS A 247 8.35 8.06 6.91
CA LYS A 247 9.06 8.75 8.00
C LYS A 247 10.05 9.77 7.44
N ARG A 248 10.90 9.34 6.51
CA ARG A 248 11.97 10.15 5.91
C ARG A 248 11.40 11.40 5.23
N VAL A 249 10.37 11.25 4.41
CA VAL A 249 9.67 12.37 3.77
C VAL A 249 9.14 13.35 4.82
N ARG A 250 8.54 12.88 5.92
CA ARG A 250 8.01 13.79 6.96
C ARG A 250 9.08 14.52 7.77
N THR A 251 10.25 13.92 7.94
CA THR A 251 11.36 14.51 8.69
C THR A 251 12.20 15.44 7.82
N GLU A 252 12.40 15.09 6.56
CA GLU A 252 13.24 15.85 5.63
C GLU A 252 12.46 16.93 4.87
N THR A 253 11.13 16.79 4.76
CA THR A 253 10.26 17.77 4.12
C THR A 253 9.30 18.40 5.13
N ASN A 254 8.90 19.65 4.87
CA ASN A 254 7.88 20.34 5.66
C ASN A 254 6.45 19.93 5.27
N ILE A 255 6.24 18.71 4.75
CA ILE A 255 4.93 18.25 4.29
C ILE A 255 3.91 18.09 5.43
N ALA A 256 4.37 17.69 6.61
CA ALA A 256 3.52 17.58 7.80
C ALA A 256 3.18 18.94 8.42
N SER A 257 3.98 19.97 8.16
CA SER A 257 3.78 21.31 8.71
C SER A 257 2.58 21.98 8.05
N GLY A 258 1.55 22.30 8.84
CA GLY A 258 0.28 22.86 8.35
C GLY A 258 -0.61 21.85 7.62
N ALA A 259 -0.33 20.54 7.72
CA ALA A 259 -1.21 19.52 7.17
C ALA A 259 -2.57 19.57 7.87
N VAL A 260 -3.61 19.89 7.10
CA VAL A 260 -5.00 19.74 7.53
C VAL A 260 -5.22 18.21 7.74
N SER A 261 -6.09 17.78 8.63
CA SER A 261 -6.49 16.38 8.80
C SER A 261 -7.92 16.20 8.30
N VAL A 262 -8.36 14.97 8.09
CA VAL A 262 -9.79 14.71 7.80
C VAL A 262 -10.69 15.32 8.88
N SER A 263 -10.31 15.19 10.16
CA SER A 263 -11.06 15.76 11.28
C SER A 263 -11.08 17.30 11.28
N SER A 264 -9.98 17.96 10.88
CA SER A 264 -9.96 19.42 10.81
C SER A 264 -10.73 19.94 9.60
N ALA A 265 -10.62 19.26 8.45
CA ALA A 265 -11.41 19.57 7.27
C ALA A 265 -12.91 19.41 7.54
N ALA A 266 -13.30 18.42 8.35
CA ALA A 266 -14.69 18.23 8.78
C ALA A 266 -15.20 19.40 9.64
N VAL A 267 -14.40 19.88 10.60
CA VAL A 267 -14.75 21.06 11.41
C VAL A 267 -14.83 22.32 10.54
N GLU A 268 -13.89 22.53 9.62
CA GLU A 268 -13.93 23.68 8.71
C GLU A 268 -15.12 23.62 7.74
N LEU A 269 -15.47 22.43 7.24
CA LEU A 269 -16.65 22.24 6.41
C LEU A 269 -17.92 22.60 7.19
N ALA A 270 -18.03 22.13 8.44
CA ALA A 270 -19.18 22.43 9.29
C ALA A 270 -19.35 23.94 9.49
N LEU A 271 -18.26 24.64 9.84
CA LEU A 271 -18.26 26.09 10.05
C LEU A 271 -18.57 26.87 8.77
N MET A 272 -18.09 26.41 7.61
CA MET A 272 -18.38 27.03 6.31
C MET A 272 -19.85 26.91 5.90
N LYS A 273 -20.54 25.83 6.32
CA LYS A 273 -21.95 25.60 5.99
C LYS A 273 -22.92 26.23 6.99
N LEU A 274 -22.43 26.62 8.17
CA LEU A 274 -23.20 27.40 9.13
C LEU A 274 -23.26 28.88 8.70
N PRO A 275 -24.34 29.61 9.04
CA PRO A 275 -24.37 31.06 8.90
C PRO A 275 -23.26 31.71 9.76
N GLU A 276 -22.57 32.73 9.22
CA GLU A 276 -21.44 33.39 9.90
C GLU A 276 -21.81 33.88 11.32
N SER A 277 -23.03 34.38 11.49
CA SER A 277 -23.57 34.88 12.76
C SER A 277 -23.74 33.83 13.86
N SER A 278 -23.77 32.55 13.48
CA SER A 278 -24.22 31.45 14.36
C SER A 278 -23.11 30.41 14.62
N SER A 279 -21.92 30.62 14.07
CA SER A 279 -20.77 29.73 14.22
C SER A 279 -20.30 29.59 15.69
N SER A 280 -20.47 30.64 16.50
CA SER A 280 -20.10 30.67 17.92
C SER A 280 -21.19 30.13 18.85
N THR A 281 -22.46 30.09 18.41
CA THR A 281 -23.61 29.66 19.22
C THR A 281 -24.11 28.26 18.89
N ALA A 282 -23.70 27.70 17.74
CA ALA A 282 -24.12 26.37 17.30
C ALA A 282 -23.74 25.26 18.30
N ARG A 283 -24.72 24.42 18.63
CA ARG A 283 -24.57 23.31 19.58
C ARG A 283 -23.88 22.12 18.89
N MET A 284 -22.69 21.80 19.37
CA MET A 284 -21.82 20.76 18.80
C MET A 284 -22.00 19.41 19.50
N LEU A 285 -22.25 18.37 18.71
CA LEU A 285 -22.31 16.98 19.15
C LEU A 285 -21.27 16.14 18.42
N VAL A 286 -20.48 15.36 19.15
CA VAL A 286 -19.53 14.39 18.59
C VAL A 286 -19.91 12.99 19.04
N ILE A 287 -20.16 12.10 18.07
CA ILE A 287 -20.51 10.70 18.30
C ILE A 287 -19.29 9.84 17.97
N GLY A 288 -18.75 9.20 19.01
CA GLY A 288 -17.51 8.45 18.99
C GLY A 288 -16.34 9.26 19.53
N ALA A 289 -15.71 8.77 20.60
CA ALA A 289 -14.52 9.37 21.21
C ALA A 289 -13.23 8.58 20.87
N GLY A 290 -13.15 8.11 19.62
CA GLY A 290 -11.96 7.43 19.10
C GLY A 290 -10.83 8.41 18.72
N LYS A 291 -9.84 7.93 17.96
CA LYS A 291 -8.76 8.78 17.44
C LYS A 291 -9.30 9.97 16.62
N MET A 292 -10.29 9.71 15.77
CA MET A 292 -10.92 10.73 14.92
C MET A 292 -11.77 11.71 15.74
N GLY A 293 -12.67 11.23 16.60
CA GLY A 293 -13.48 12.09 17.45
C GLY A 293 -12.66 12.99 18.36
N LYS A 294 -11.56 12.48 18.93
CA LYS A 294 -10.61 13.31 19.71
C LYS A 294 -10.03 14.45 18.88
N LEU A 295 -9.65 14.19 17.62
CA LEU A 295 -9.13 15.23 16.73
C LEU A 295 -10.22 16.25 16.34
N VAL A 296 -11.46 15.81 16.11
CA VAL A 296 -12.59 16.72 15.89
C VAL A 296 -12.76 17.67 17.07
N ILE A 297 -12.78 17.13 18.30
CA ILE A 297 -12.88 17.93 19.53
C ILE A 297 -11.75 18.96 19.62
N LYS A 298 -10.49 18.54 19.40
CA LYS A 298 -9.34 19.45 19.41
C LYS A 298 -9.48 20.61 18.41
N HIS A 299 -9.98 20.33 17.20
CA HIS A 299 -10.16 21.36 16.18
C HIS A 299 -11.35 22.27 16.48
N LEU A 300 -12.43 21.74 17.07
CA LEU A 300 -13.55 22.57 17.56
C LEU A 300 -13.06 23.57 18.61
N VAL A 301 -12.28 23.10 19.59
CA VAL A 301 -11.68 23.97 20.63
C VAL A 301 -10.77 25.02 20.01
N ALA A 302 -9.90 24.63 19.07
CA ALA A 302 -9.01 25.56 18.37
C ALA A 302 -9.75 26.63 17.56
N LYS A 303 -11.00 26.37 17.14
CA LYS A 303 -11.88 27.32 16.46
C LYS A 303 -12.79 28.09 17.45
N GLY A 304 -12.56 27.96 18.76
CA GLY A 304 -13.25 28.73 19.80
C GLY A 304 -14.51 28.08 20.37
N CYS A 305 -14.79 26.81 20.09
CA CYS A 305 -15.93 26.11 20.68
C CYS A 305 -15.68 25.85 22.18
N THR A 306 -16.58 26.33 23.03
CA THR A 306 -16.46 26.26 24.49
C THR A 306 -17.26 25.13 25.12
N LYS A 307 -18.24 24.55 24.40
CA LYS A 307 -19.11 23.48 24.90
C LYS A 307 -19.37 22.42 23.84
N ILE A 308 -19.09 21.16 24.18
CA ILE A 308 -19.22 20.02 23.27
C ILE A 308 -19.88 18.85 24.02
N VAL A 309 -20.94 18.29 23.43
CA VAL A 309 -21.52 17.03 23.90
C VAL A 309 -20.84 15.87 23.18
N VAL A 310 -20.39 14.86 23.92
CA VAL A 310 -19.69 13.69 23.38
C VAL A 310 -20.44 12.43 23.75
N VAL A 311 -20.98 11.76 22.73
CA VAL A 311 -21.65 10.47 22.88
C VAL A 311 -20.63 9.36 22.61
N ASN A 312 -20.44 8.46 23.57
CA ASN A 312 -19.50 7.34 23.41
C ASN A 312 -19.94 6.10 24.19
N ARG A 313 -19.42 4.93 23.80
CA ARG A 313 -19.67 3.67 24.51
C ARG A 313 -18.95 3.58 25.86
N SER A 314 -17.76 4.16 25.96
CA SER A 314 -16.92 4.13 27.16
C SER A 314 -16.75 5.56 27.69
N GLU A 315 -17.18 5.77 28.94
CA GLU A 315 -17.02 7.03 29.64
C GLU A 315 -15.55 7.36 29.88
N ASP A 316 -14.73 6.36 30.25
CA ASP A 316 -13.30 6.53 30.53
C ASP A 316 -12.54 7.21 29.38
N ARG A 317 -12.89 6.89 28.12
CA ARG A 317 -12.28 7.56 26.97
C ARG A 317 -12.62 9.05 26.90
N VAL A 318 -13.84 9.42 27.26
CA VAL A 318 -14.28 10.83 27.27
C VAL A 318 -13.67 11.55 28.47
N ALA A 319 -13.59 10.89 29.63
CA ALA A 319 -12.93 11.41 30.82
C ALA A 319 -11.44 11.72 30.53
N ALA A 320 -10.72 10.82 29.88
CA ALA A 320 -9.32 11.05 29.49
C ALA A 320 -9.15 12.24 28.53
N ILE A 321 -10.10 12.46 27.60
CA ILE A 321 -10.08 13.63 26.70
C ILE A 321 -10.35 14.92 27.49
N ARG A 322 -11.27 14.88 28.46
CA ARG A 322 -11.59 16.01 29.34
C ARG A 322 -10.41 16.40 30.22
N GLU A 323 -9.62 15.45 30.71
CA GLU A 323 -8.41 15.75 31.47
C GLU A 323 -7.32 16.44 30.64
N GLU A 324 -7.21 16.07 29.36
CA GLU A 324 -6.25 16.67 28.41
C GLU A 324 -6.68 18.07 27.94
N LEU A 325 -7.99 18.32 27.82
CA LEU A 325 -8.56 19.56 27.29
C LEU A 325 -9.39 20.28 28.37
N LYS A 326 -8.70 21.05 29.22
CA LYS A 326 -9.31 21.73 30.37
C LYS A 326 -10.06 23.01 30.04
N ASP A 327 -9.80 23.60 28.88
CA ASP A 327 -10.34 24.91 28.48
C ASP A 327 -11.74 24.81 27.83
N VAL A 328 -12.37 23.63 27.82
CA VAL A 328 -13.66 23.36 27.16
C VAL A 328 -14.57 22.51 28.05
N GLU A 329 -15.88 22.80 28.03
CA GLU A 329 -16.89 21.97 28.68
C GLU A 329 -17.22 20.75 27.81
N ILE A 330 -16.72 19.56 28.22
CA ILE A 330 -17.02 18.28 27.54
C ILE A 330 -18.02 17.49 28.35
N ILE A 331 -19.25 17.35 27.84
CA ILE A 331 -20.34 16.60 28.47
C ILE A 331 -20.36 15.18 27.90
N TYR A 332 -20.19 14.17 28.75
CA TYR A 332 -20.34 12.78 28.35
C TYR A 332 -21.81 12.37 28.31
N LYS A 333 -22.18 11.62 27.27
CA LYS A 333 -23.49 10.98 27.15
C LYS A 333 -23.35 9.52 26.67
N PRO A 334 -24.15 8.59 27.20
CA PRO A 334 -24.14 7.20 26.75
C PRO A 334 -24.79 7.09 25.35
N LEU A 335 -24.47 6.00 24.63
CA LEU A 335 -25.01 5.75 23.29
C LEU A 335 -26.55 5.63 23.27
N THR A 336 -27.17 5.22 24.38
CA THR A 336 -28.63 5.15 24.54
C THR A 336 -29.31 6.53 24.48
N GLU A 337 -28.60 7.60 24.82
CA GLU A 337 -29.11 8.98 24.76
C GLU A 337 -28.80 9.67 23.43
N MET A 338 -28.20 8.97 22.46
CA MET A 338 -27.73 9.54 21.18
C MET A 338 -28.81 10.36 20.46
N LEU A 339 -30.03 9.85 20.34
CA LEU A 339 -31.12 10.55 19.64
C LEU A 339 -31.56 11.81 20.39
N ASN A 340 -31.61 11.76 21.72
CA ASN A 340 -31.95 12.93 22.55
C ASN A 340 -30.88 14.02 22.40
N CYS A 341 -29.60 13.65 22.46
CA CYS A 341 -28.51 14.59 22.21
C CYS A 341 -28.56 15.15 20.78
N THR A 342 -28.97 14.34 19.80
CA THR A 342 -29.12 14.78 18.41
C THR A 342 -30.26 15.80 18.27
N ALA A 343 -31.37 15.63 19.00
CA ALA A 343 -32.48 16.59 19.03
C ALA A 343 -32.02 17.98 19.52
N GLU A 344 -31.10 18.01 20.48
CA GLU A 344 -30.54 19.22 21.06
C GLU A 344 -29.34 19.79 20.30
N ALA A 345 -28.83 19.09 19.29
CA ALA A 345 -27.64 19.49 18.55
C ALA A 345 -27.98 20.13 17.19
N ASP A 346 -27.12 21.03 16.79
CA ASP A 346 -27.17 21.75 15.52
C ASP A 346 -26.23 21.13 14.49
N VAL A 347 -25.03 20.74 14.94
CA VAL A 347 -24.02 20.05 14.14
C VAL A 347 -23.62 18.76 14.83
N ILE A 348 -23.66 17.66 14.09
CA ILE A 348 -23.39 16.32 14.56
C ILE A 348 -22.23 15.74 13.76
N PHE A 349 -21.14 15.44 14.46
CA PHE A 349 -20.00 14.72 13.90
C PHE A 349 -20.12 13.23 14.23
N THR A 350 -20.09 12.35 13.23
CA THR A 350 -20.06 10.91 13.44
C THR A 350 -18.69 10.34 13.07
N SER A 351 -18.09 9.61 14.01
CA SER A 351 -16.74 9.04 13.85
C SER A 351 -16.57 7.68 14.56
N THR A 352 -17.58 6.82 14.45
CA THR A 352 -17.58 5.48 15.06
C THR A 352 -17.11 4.41 14.08
N ALA A 353 -16.82 3.21 14.61
CA ALA A 353 -16.49 2.01 13.83
C ALA A 353 -17.74 1.13 13.57
N SER A 354 -18.95 1.69 13.60
CA SER A 354 -20.17 0.95 13.27
C SER A 354 -20.20 0.57 11.79
N GLU A 355 -20.48 -0.69 11.48
CA GLU A 355 -20.63 -1.18 10.10
C GLU A 355 -22.02 -0.83 9.51
N THR A 356 -23.01 -0.60 10.38
CA THR A 356 -24.35 -0.15 9.99
C THR A 356 -24.55 1.33 10.33
N PRO A 357 -25.36 2.06 9.54
CA PRO A 357 -25.72 3.43 9.86
C PRO A 357 -26.40 3.54 11.24
N LEU A 358 -25.99 4.54 12.01
CA LEU A 358 -26.59 4.94 13.29
C LEU A 358 -27.85 5.80 13.08
N PHE A 359 -27.85 6.61 12.02
CA PHE A 359 -28.97 7.46 11.64
C PHE A 359 -29.61 6.97 10.35
N LEU A 360 -30.90 6.68 10.42
CA LEU A 360 -31.76 6.43 9.28
C LEU A 360 -32.79 7.56 9.18
N LYS A 361 -33.47 7.65 8.03
CA LYS A 361 -34.46 8.68 7.75
C LYS A 361 -35.51 8.80 8.86
N GLU A 362 -36.07 7.68 9.29
CA GLU A 362 -37.11 7.60 10.34
C GLU A 362 -36.65 8.21 11.67
N HIS A 363 -35.40 7.95 12.07
CA HIS A 363 -34.85 8.49 13.31
C HIS A 363 -34.71 10.02 13.28
N VAL A 364 -34.34 10.57 12.11
CA VAL A 364 -34.08 12.00 11.95
C VAL A 364 -35.38 12.78 11.70
N GLU A 365 -36.35 12.19 11.01
CA GLU A 365 -37.69 12.77 10.82
C GLU A 365 -38.44 12.99 12.14
N ALA A 366 -38.24 12.10 13.12
CA ALA A 366 -38.85 12.20 14.44
C ALA A 366 -38.24 13.31 15.32
N LEU A 367 -37.09 13.89 14.93
CA LEU A 367 -36.42 14.92 15.71
C LEU A 367 -37.11 16.29 15.56
N PRO A 368 -37.05 17.15 16.59
CA PRO A 368 -37.46 18.53 16.44
C PRO A 368 -36.60 19.23 15.38
N ILE A 369 -37.21 20.22 14.72
CA ILE A 369 -36.54 21.12 13.78
C ILE A 369 -35.33 21.76 14.49
N GLY A 370 -34.22 21.92 13.77
CA GLY A 370 -33.01 22.54 14.30
C GLY A 370 -33.25 23.98 14.77
N SER A 371 -32.26 24.58 15.45
CA SER A 371 -32.42 25.95 15.93
C SER A 371 -32.79 26.91 14.78
N PRO A 372 -33.77 27.82 14.94
CA PRO A 372 -34.04 28.86 13.96
C PRO A 372 -32.81 29.73 13.67
N GLU A 373 -31.91 29.88 14.64
CA GLU A 373 -30.68 30.67 14.55
C GLU A 373 -29.70 30.15 13.48
N ILE A 374 -29.81 28.87 13.09
CA ILE A 374 -29.00 28.24 12.03
C ILE A 374 -29.84 27.93 10.79
N GLY A 375 -31.05 28.50 10.68
CA GLY A 375 -31.95 28.28 9.56
C GLY A 375 -32.80 27.00 9.67
N GLY A 376 -32.95 26.42 10.87
CA GLY A 376 -33.78 25.23 11.08
C GLY A 376 -33.19 23.93 10.50
N LEU A 377 -31.93 23.95 10.06
CA LEU A 377 -31.24 22.83 9.45
C LEU A 377 -30.27 22.18 10.43
N ARG A 378 -30.28 20.85 10.50
CA ARG A 378 -29.30 20.06 11.26
C ARG A 378 -28.22 19.53 10.33
N LEU A 379 -26.96 19.77 10.66
CA LEU A 379 -25.82 19.34 9.84
C LEU A 379 -25.24 18.04 10.39
N PHE A 380 -25.18 17.02 9.55
CA PHE A 380 -24.50 15.75 9.84
C PHE A 380 -23.19 15.71 9.06
N ILE A 381 -22.07 15.62 9.78
CA ILE A 381 -20.72 15.52 9.23
C ILE A 381 -20.19 14.13 9.54
N ASP A 382 -20.29 13.23 8.57
CA ASP A 382 -19.89 11.84 8.70
C ASP A 382 -18.48 11.60 8.17
N ILE A 383 -17.56 11.34 9.08
CA ILE A 383 -16.16 11.01 8.77
C ILE A 383 -15.85 9.53 8.93
N SER A 384 -16.88 8.68 9.08
CA SER A 384 -16.76 7.23 9.15
C SER A 384 -16.93 6.55 7.79
N VAL A 385 -16.20 5.45 7.61
CA VAL A 385 -16.37 4.51 6.50
C VAL A 385 -16.23 3.08 7.07
N PRO A 386 -17.29 2.24 7.06
CA PRO A 386 -18.65 2.51 6.55
C PRO A 386 -19.36 3.70 7.21
N ARG A 387 -20.30 4.30 6.47
CA ARG A 387 -20.99 5.51 6.94
C ARG A 387 -21.88 5.24 8.14
N ASN A 388 -21.87 6.17 9.08
CA ASN A 388 -22.73 6.17 10.26
C ASN A 388 -24.06 6.90 9.98
N VAL A 389 -24.17 7.65 8.90
CA VAL A 389 -25.41 8.33 8.49
C VAL A 389 -25.88 7.73 7.17
N GLY A 390 -27.12 7.21 7.15
CA GLY A 390 -27.72 6.65 5.94
C GLY A 390 -27.93 7.72 4.87
N SER A 391 -27.70 7.37 3.61
CA SER A 391 -27.84 8.31 2.47
C SER A 391 -29.24 8.93 2.35
N CYS A 392 -30.27 8.21 2.79
CA CYS A 392 -31.66 8.64 2.81
C CYS A 392 -31.94 9.83 3.77
N VAL A 393 -31.04 10.13 4.70
CA VAL A 393 -31.17 11.30 5.60
C VAL A 393 -31.02 12.62 4.81
N SER A 394 -30.29 12.60 3.69
CA SER A 394 -30.12 13.77 2.81
C SER A 394 -31.42 14.21 2.12
N ASP A 395 -32.43 13.34 2.05
CA ASP A 395 -33.72 13.65 1.43
C ASP A 395 -34.60 14.56 2.31
N LEU A 396 -34.20 14.74 3.58
CA LEU A 396 -34.95 15.52 4.55
C LEU A 396 -34.69 17.01 4.39
N LYS A 397 -35.76 17.80 4.32
CA LYS A 397 -35.66 19.26 4.23
C LYS A 397 -35.00 19.91 5.45
N THR A 398 -35.03 19.24 6.60
CA THR A 398 -34.53 19.73 7.89
C THR A 398 -33.11 19.24 8.21
N ALA A 399 -32.49 18.44 7.34
CA ALA A 399 -31.15 17.91 7.55
C ALA A 399 -30.26 18.06 6.32
N ARG A 400 -28.95 18.17 6.54
CA ARG A 400 -27.95 18.06 5.47
C ARG A 400 -26.86 17.10 5.92
N VAL A 401 -26.48 16.18 5.03
CA VAL A 401 -25.44 15.19 5.30
C VAL A 401 -24.23 15.50 4.43
N TYR A 402 -23.06 15.48 5.05
CA TYR A 402 -21.77 15.57 4.39
C TYR A 402 -20.95 14.37 4.80
N ASN A 403 -20.36 13.68 3.84
CA ASN A 403 -19.48 12.55 4.06
C ASN A 403 -18.01 12.93 3.79
N VAL A 404 -17.10 11.98 3.90
CA VAL A 404 -15.67 12.16 3.63
C VAL A 404 -15.37 12.70 2.21
N ASP A 405 -16.21 12.42 1.21
CA ASP A 405 -16.00 12.90 -0.16
C ASP A 405 -16.28 14.41 -0.27
N ASN A 406 -17.18 14.95 0.56
CA ASN A 406 -17.50 16.39 0.57
C ASN A 406 -16.37 17.25 1.19
N LEU A 407 -15.44 16.64 1.93
CA LEU A 407 -14.31 17.36 2.54
C LEU A 407 -13.33 17.93 1.50
N LYS A 408 -13.41 17.46 0.25
CA LYS A 408 -12.63 17.98 -0.88
C LYS A 408 -12.80 19.49 -1.10
N GLU A 409 -13.98 20.05 -0.76
CA GLU A 409 -14.28 21.47 -0.89
C GLU A 409 -13.34 22.36 -0.06
N VAL A 410 -13.11 21.96 1.20
CA VAL A 410 -12.25 22.70 2.15
C VAL A 410 -10.78 22.60 1.73
N VAL A 411 -10.41 21.43 1.23
CA VAL A 411 -9.04 21.09 0.88
C VAL A 411 -8.54 21.87 -0.34
N ALA A 412 -9.40 22.34 -1.25
CA ALA A 412 -8.98 22.93 -2.53
C ALA A 412 -8.18 24.25 -2.41
N ALA A 413 -8.23 24.95 -1.27
CA ALA A 413 -7.67 26.29 -1.11
C ALA A 413 -6.13 26.39 -1.05
N ASN A 414 -5.40 25.28 -0.84
CA ASN A 414 -3.95 25.28 -0.59
C ASN A 414 -3.12 24.58 -1.69
N LYS A 415 -3.44 24.77 -2.97
CA LYS A 415 -2.88 23.96 -4.08
C LYS A 415 -1.40 24.26 -4.39
N GLU A 416 -0.97 25.51 -4.31
CA GLU A 416 0.39 25.94 -4.72
C GLU A 416 1.46 25.45 -3.73
N ASP A 417 1.27 25.68 -2.43
CA ASP A 417 2.20 25.22 -1.38
C ASP A 417 2.31 23.69 -1.32
N ARG A 418 1.21 23.01 -1.63
CA ARG A 418 1.16 21.56 -1.78
C ARG A 418 2.03 21.06 -2.91
N HIS A 419 1.99 21.72 -4.06
CA HIS A 419 2.75 21.30 -5.22
C HIS A 419 4.26 21.38 -4.96
N ARG A 420 4.73 22.48 -4.35
CA ARG A 420 6.15 22.64 -3.97
C ARG A 420 6.63 21.54 -3.01
N LYS A 421 5.88 21.30 -1.93
CA LYS A 421 6.22 20.25 -0.94
C LYS A 421 6.17 18.85 -1.54
N ALA A 422 5.26 18.61 -2.49
CA ALA A 422 5.17 17.35 -3.21
C ALA A 422 6.40 17.09 -4.08
N MET A 423 6.95 18.11 -4.74
CA MET A 423 8.15 17.97 -5.57
C MET A 423 9.38 17.51 -4.76
N GLU A 424 9.59 18.07 -3.57
CA GLU A 424 10.68 17.64 -2.66
C GLU A 424 10.50 16.19 -2.22
N ALA A 425 9.28 15.81 -1.84
CA ALA A 425 8.96 14.45 -1.45
C ALA A 425 9.14 13.44 -2.60
N GLN A 426 8.83 13.84 -3.84
CA GLN A 426 8.97 12.97 -5.00
C GLN A 426 10.41 12.55 -5.27
N ALA A 427 11.38 13.43 -4.99
CA ALA A 427 12.79 13.11 -5.13
C ALA A 427 13.21 11.96 -4.18
N ILE A 428 12.77 12.04 -2.92
CA ILE A 428 12.99 10.99 -1.91
C ILE A 428 12.31 9.69 -2.34
N ILE A 429 11.07 9.76 -2.80
CA ILE A 429 10.31 8.58 -3.24
C ILE A 429 10.98 7.90 -4.44
N ALA A 430 11.47 8.67 -5.41
CA ALA A 430 12.16 8.13 -6.58
C ALA A 430 13.48 7.44 -6.22
N GLU A 431 14.23 7.99 -5.27
CA GLU A 431 15.44 7.37 -4.72
C GLU A 431 15.11 6.04 -4.04
N GLU A 432 14.16 6.05 -3.11
CA GLU A 432 13.77 4.89 -2.32
C GLU A 432 13.12 3.80 -3.17
N SER A 433 12.39 4.17 -4.23
CA SER A 433 11.79 3.21 -5.18
C SER A 433 12.89 2.42 -5.90
N LYS A 434 13.96 3.09 -6.33
CA LYS A 434 15.13 2.41 -6.93
C LYS A 434 15.83 1.49 -5.94
N GLN A 435 16.00 1.93 -4.69
CA GLN A 435 16.59 1.11 -3.64
C GLN A 435 15.74 -0.13 -3.33
N PHE A 436 14.42 0.03 -3.29
CA PHE A 436 13.49 -1.09 -3.10
C PHE A 436 13.56 -2.08 -4.25
N GLN A 437 13.62 -1.62 -5.51
CA GLN A 437 13.76 -2.54 -6.64
C GLN A 437 15.09 -3.29 -6.62
N ALA A 438 16.19 -2.60 -6.32
CA ALA A 438 17.48 -3.26 -6.15
C ALA A 438 17.44 -4.33 -5.04
N TRP A 439 16.74 -4.04 -3.94
CA TRP A 439 16.51 -5.01 -2.86
C TRP A 439 15.63 -6.18 -3.32
N ARG A 440 14.55 -5.94 -4.09
CA ARG A 440 13.66 -6.99 -4.60
C ARG A 440 14.41 -7.91 -5.56
N ASP A 441 15.16 -7.36 -6.50
CA ASP A 441 15.96 -8.12 -7.45
C ASP A 441 17.04 -8.96 -6.74
N SER A 442 17.60 -8.46 -5.62
CA SER A 442 18.55 -9.25 -4.83
C SER A 442 17.92 -10.47 -4.15
N LEU A 443 16.58 -10.53 -4.03
CA LEU A 443 15.89 -11.71 -3.51
C LEU A 443 15.87 -12.88 -4.50
N GLU A 444 16.06 -12.63 -5.80
CA GLU A 444 16.06 -13.68 -6.83
C GLU A 444 17.23 -14.65 -6.68
N THR A 445 18.31 -14.24 -6.02
CA THR A 445 19.45 -15.12 -5.76
C THR A 445 19.19 -16.11 -4.62
N VAL A 446 18.19 -15.87 -3.77
CA VAL A 446 17.91 -16.69 -2.57
C VAL A 446 17.60 -18.15 -2.92
N PRO A 447 16.74 -18.46 -3.91
CA PRO A 447 16.55 -19.84 -4.38
C PRO A 447 17.85 -20.50 -4.85
N THR A 448 18.67 -19.79 -5.62
CA THR A 448 19.96 -20.30 -6.13
C THR A 448 20.93 -20.61 -4.99
N ILE A 449 20.99 -19.74 -3.97
CA ILE A 449 21.75 -19.98 -2.73
C ILE A 449 21.30 -21.28 -2.05
N LYS A 450 19.99 -21.50 -1.93
CA LYS A 450 19.44 -22.72 -1.29
C LYS A 450 19.82 -23.97 -2.10
N LYS A 451 19.71 -23.91 -3.43
CA LYS A 451 20.05 -25.01 -4.33
C LYS A 451 21.55 -25.35 -4.29
N LEU A 452 22.42 -24.35 -4.34
CA LEU A 452 23.87 -24.55 -4.28
C LEU A 452 24.29 -25.23 -2.96
N ARG A 453 23.68 -24.82 -1.82
CA ARG A 453 23.90 -25.49 -0.53
C ARG A 453 23.43 -26.93 -0.54
N ALA A 454 22.26 -27.21 -1.10
CA ALA A 454 21.74 -28.58 -1.21
C ALA A 454 22.63 -29.48 -2.10
N TYR A 455 23.10 -28.93 -3.22
CA TYR A 455 24.04 -29.61 -4.12
C TYR A 455 25.35 -29.96 -3.41
N ALA A 456 25.95 -28.99 -2.72
CA ALA A 456 27.19 -29.20 -1.98
C ALA A 456 27.04 -30.19 -0.82
N GLU A 457 25.93 -30.14 -0.09
CA GLU A 457 25.67 -31.07 1.02
C GLU A 457 25.49 -32.51 0.53
N ARG A 458 24.86 -32.70 -0.64
CA ARG A 458 24.74 -34.01 -1.29
C ARG A 458 26.09 -34.63 -1.61
N ILE A 459 27.00 -33.83 -2.18
CA ILE A 459 28.38 -34.26 -2.47
C ILE A 459 29.11 -34.57 -1.16
N ARG A 460 29.02 -33.67 -0.18
CA ARG A 460 29.68 -33.83 1.13
C ARG A 460 29.28 -35.12 1.81
N MET A 461 27.98 -35.41 1.88
CA MET A 461 27.46 -36.62 2.49
C MET A 461 27.91 -37.88 1.76
N ALA A 462 27.83 -37.89 0.42
CA ALA A 462 28.25 -39.04 -0.38
C ALA A 462 29.75 -39.36 -0.22
N GLU A 463 30.61 -38.34 -0.22
CA GLU A 463 32.05 -38.53 -0.05
C GLU A 463 32.43 -38.85 1.41
N LEU A 464 31.73 -38.27 2.38
CA LEU A 464 31.91 -38.60 3.79
C LEU A 464 31.54 -40.07 4.06
N GLU A 465 30.43 -40.55 3.52
CA GLU A 465 30.00 -41.95 3.67
C GLU A 465 31.00 -42.92 3.04
N LYS A 466 31.47 -42.64 1.82
CA LYS A 466 32.53 -43.43 1.16
C LYS A 466 33.84 -43.43 1.93
N CYS A 467 34.19 -42.32 2.57
CA CYS A 467 35.39 -42.22 3.40
C CYS A 467 35.23 -43.08 4.66
N LEU A 468 34.10 -42.94 5.36
CA LEU A 468 33.81 -43.72 6.57
C LEU A 468 33.72 -45.22 6.29
N SER A 469 33.13 -45.64 5.16
CA SER A 469 33.05 -47.07 4.80
C SER A 469 34.42 -47.70 4.55
N LYS A 470 35.43 -46.92 4.15
CA LYS A 470 36.81 -47.39 3.93
C LYS A 470 37.66 -47.39 5.21
N MET A 471 37.21 -46.71 6.27
CA MET A 471 37.94 -46.60 7.54
C MET A 471 37.62 -47.73 8.54
N GLY A 472 36.65 -48.60 8.23
CA GLY A 472 36.26 -49.76 9.07
C GLY A 472 35.25 -49.42 10.17
N ASP A 473 34.73 -50.43 10.87
CA ASP A 473 33.67 -50.26 11.87
C ASP A 473 34.17 -49.76 13.25
N ASP A 474 35.45 -49.94 13.57
CA ASP A 474 36.06 -49.60 14.88
C ASP A 474 36.61 -48.16 14.95
N ILE A 475 35.95 -47.18 14.32
CA ILE A 475 36.41 -45.78 14.34
C ILE A 475 35.99 -45.12 15.66
N PRO A 476 36.94 -44.55 16.44
CA PRO A 476 36.60 -43.76 17.62
C PRO A 476 35.68 -42.60 17.27
N LYS A 477 34.65 -42.35 18.09
CA LYS A 477 33.69 -41.24 17.89
C LYS A 477 34.36 -39.89 17.64
N LYS A 478 35.50 -39.64 18.29
CA LYS A 478 36.31 -38.42 18.13
C LYS A 478 36.87 -38.28 16.70
N SER A 479 37.38 -39.37 16.12
CA SER A 479 37.90 -39.38 14.75
C SER A 479 36.78 -39.21 13.73
N ARG A 480 35.62 -39.86 13.93
CA ARG A 480 34.44 -39.68 13.07
C ARG A 480 33.97 -38.23 13.05
N LYS A 481 33.95 -37.57 14.21
CA LYS A 481 33.61 -36.14 14.31
C LYS A 481 34.64 -35.25 13.61
N ALA A 482 35.94 -35.51 13.78
CA ALA A 482 37.00 -34.75 13.12
C ALA A 482 36.91 -34.82 11.58
N VAL A 483 36.53 -35.98 11.02
CA VAL A 483 36.32 -36.15 9.57
C VAL A 483 35.04 -35.42 9.10
N ASP A 484 33.95 -35.46 9.87
CA ASP A 484 32.74 -34.66 9.56
C ASP A 484 33.06 -33.15 9.60
N ASP A 485 33.75 -32.68 10.64
CA ASP A 485 34.16 -31.27 10.79
C ASP A 485 35.09 -30.83 9.65
N LEU A 486 36.03 -31.68 9.22
CA LEU A 486 36.89 -31.43 8.06
C LEU A 486 36.06 -31.27 6.78
N SER A 487 35.13 -32.21 6.52
CA SER A 487 34.28 -32.17 5.33
C SER A 487 33.41 -30.90 5.29
N ARG A 488 32.82 -30.50 6.43
CA ARG A 488 32.04 -29.26 6.57
C ARG A 488 32.92 -28.03 6.40
N GLY A 489 34.12 -28.04 6.97
CA GLY A 489 35.09 -26.95 6.85
C GLY A 489 35.49 -26.67 5.40
N ILE A 490 35.74 -27.72 4.61
CA ILE A 490 36.05 -27.61 3.18
C ILE A 490 34.87 -27.02 2.42
N VAL A 491 33.66 -27.57 2.60
CA VAL A 491 32.45 -27.08 1.91
C VAL A 491 32.14 -25.64 2.28
N ASN A 492 32.21 -25.28 3.57
CA ASN A 492 31.94 -23.92 4.03
C ASN A 492 32.96 -22.92 3.45
N LYS A 493 34.25 -23.27 3.42
CA LYS A 493 35.29 -22.40 2.83
C LYS A 493 35.12 -22.23 1.32
N LEU A 494 34.80 -23.30 0.59
CA LEU A 494 34.55 -23.24 -0.86
C LEU A 494 33.30 -22.43 -1.19
N LEU A 495 32.21 -22.61 -0.43
CA LEU A 495 30.96 -21.90 -0.66
C LEU A 495 30.99 -20.45 -0.18
N HIS A 496 31.89 -20.07 0.74
CA HIS A 496 31.92 -18.72 1.30
C HIS A 496 31.98 -17.63 0.21
N GLY A 497 32.90 -17.77 -0.76
CA GLY A 497 33.08 -16.81 -1.86
C GLY A 497 31.81 -16.61 -2.70
N PRO A 498 31.29 -17.67 -3.36
CA PRO A 498 30.05 -17.57 -4.15
C PRO A 498 28.86 -17.07 -3.32
N MET A 499 28.71 -17.53 -2.08
CA MET A 499 27.62 -17.12 -1.19
C MET A 499 27.67 -15.62 -0.83
N GLN A 500 28.87 -15.07 -0.68
CA GLN A 500 29.07 -13.64 -0.42
C GLN A 500 28.80 -12.78 -1.67
N HIS A 501 29.07 -13.29 -2.87
CA HIS A 501 28.84 -12.58 -4.13
C HIS A 501 27.38 -12.68 -4.63
N LEU A 502 26.62 -13.65 -4.13
CA LEU A 502 25.17 -13.76 -4.35
C LEU A 502 24.33 -12.93 -3.37
N ARG A 503 24.91 -12.51 -2.24
CA ARG A 503 24.24 -11.62 -1.28
C ARG A 503 24.58 -10.18 -1.64
N CYS A 504 23.58 -9.43 -2.10
CA CYS A 504 23.67 -7.99 -2.27
C CYS A 504 22.72 -7.33 -1.25
N ASP A 505 23.30 -6.55 -0.34
CA ASP A 505 22.64 -5.81 0.72
C ASP A 505 22.42 -4.34 0.35
N GLY A 506 22.20 -4.04 -0.94
CA GLY A 506 21.67 -2.75 -1.43
C GLY A 506 22.54 -1.49 -1.18
N SER A 507 23.55 -1.58 -0.31
CA SER A 507 24.46 -0.50 0.07
C SER A 507 25.82 -0.58 -0.61
N ASP A 508 26.13 -1.72 -1.21
CA ASP A 508 27.42 -1.94 -1.86
C ASP A 508 27.41 -1.45 -3.31
N SER A 509 28.49 -0.78 -3.71
CA SER A 509 28.79 -0.31 -5.07
C SER A 509 28.87 -1.40 -6.14
N ARG A 510 28.53 -2.65 -5.80
CA ARG A 510 28.46 -3.78 -6.73
C ARG A 510 27.20 -3.67 -7.56
N THR A 511 27.34 -3.75 -8.87
CA THR A 511 26.17 -3.57 -9.74
C THR A 511 25.30 -4.81 -9.57
N LEU A 512 24.01 -4.63 -9.23
CA LEU A 512 23.01 -5.72 -9.19
C LEU A 512 23.15 -6.69 -10.39
N SER A 513 23.49 -6.14 -11.55
CA SER A 513 23.84 -6.88 -12.77
C SER A 513 24.90 -7.96 -12.53
N GLU A 514 26.01 -7.65 -11.86
CA GLU A 514 27.09 -8.61 -11.56
C GLU A 514 26.59 -9.74 -10.64
N THR A 515 25.76 -9.41 -9.64
CA THR A 515 25.16 -10.41 -8.74
C THR A 515 24.23 -11.37 -9.50
N LEU A 516 23.41 -10.86 -10.41
CA LEU A 516 22.53 -11.68 -11.26
C LEU A 516 23.34 -12.50 -12.27
N GLU A 517 24.40 -11.94 -12.86
CA GLU A 517 25.31 -12.69 -13.73
C GLU A 517 26.01 -13.83 -12.99
N ASN A 518 26.48 -13.59 -11.76
CA ASN A 518 27.05 -14.61 -10.89
C ASN A 518 26.05 -15.73 -10.59
N MET A 519 24.78 -15.37 -10.34
CA MET A 519 23.70 -16.34 -10.16
C MET A 519 23.54 -17.23 -11.41
N HIS A 520 23.43 -16.63 -12.59
CA HIS A 520 23.29 -17.37 -13.84
C HIS A 520 24.54 -18.24 -14.14
N ALA A 521 25.74 -17.74 -13.85
CA ALA A 521 26.98 -18.51 -14.00
C ALA A 521 26.97 -19.76 -13.11
N LEU A 522 26.59 -19.63 -11.84
CA LEU A 522 26.47 -20.77 -10.92
C LEU A 522 25.39 -21.77 -11.37
N ASN A 523 24.25 -21.27 -11.86
CA ASN A 523 23.21 -22.12 -12.41
C ASN A 523 23.71 -22.94 -13.60
N ARG A 524 24.53 -22.35 -14.49
CA ARG A 524 25.17 -23.06 -15.61
C ARG A 524 26.25 -24.04 -15.14
N MET A 525 27.18 -23.60 -14.30
CA MET A 525 28.32 -24.41 -13.84
C MET A 525 27.90 -25.65 -13.04
N PHE A 526 26.85 -25.52 -12.23
CA PHE A 526 26.37 -26.59 -11.34
C PHE A 526 25.03 -27.18 -11.77
N SER A 527 24.46 -26.77 -12.91
CA SER A 527 23.17 -27.25 -13.44
C SER A 527 22.02 -27.15 -12.43
N LEU A 528 21.96 -26.06 -11.67
CA LEU A 528 21.00 -25.88 -10.55
C LEU A 528 19.56 -25.61 -11.01
N GLU A 529 19.34 -25.24 -12.28
CA GLU A 529 18.02 -25.01 -12.87
C GLU A 529 17.39 -26.32 -13.35
N THR A 530 18.19 -27.25 -13.88
CA THR A 530 17.75 -28.54 -14.44
C THR A 530 17.21 -29.50 -13.37
N GLU A 531 17.63 -29.35 -12.12
CA GLU A 531 17.10 -30.14 -10.99
C GLU A 531 15.61 -29.86 -10.69
N ILE A 532 15.04 -28.72 -11.14
CA ILE A 532 13.60 -28.45 -11.03
C ILE A 532 12.79 -29.47 -11.85
N SER A 533 13.17 -29.68 -13.11
CA SER A 533 12.48 -30.62 -13.99
C SER A 533 12.52 -32.05 -13.43
N ILE A 534 13.66 -32.48 -12.92
CA ILE A 534 13.85 -33.85 -12.43
C ILE A 534 13.17 -34.07 -11.06
N LEU A 535 13.21 -33.07 -10.15
CA LEU A 535 12.58 -33.18 -8.83
C LEU A 535 11.06 -33.03 -8.92
N GLU A 536 10.54 -32.12 -9.74
CA GLU A 536 9.10 -31.98 -9.98
C GLU A 536 8.52 -33.19 -10.72
N GLN A 537 9.23 -33.75 -11.70
CA GLN A 537 8.83 -35.01 -12.34
C GLN A 537 8.83 -36.19 -11.34
N LYS A 538 9.82 -36.29 -10.45
CA LYS A 538 9.84 -37.32 -9.40
C LYS A 538 8.73 -37.16 -8.36
N ILE A 539 8.38 -35.93 -8.00
CA ILE A 539 7.27 -35.64 -7.08
C ILE A 539 5.94 -35.98 -7.76
N ARG A 540 5.75 -35.59 -9.03
CA ARG A 540 4.55 -35.89 -9.81
C ARG A 540 4.35 -37.40 -10.02
N ALA A 541 5.42 -38.12 -10.35
CA ALA A 541 5.40 -39.58 -10.48
C ALA A 541 5.09 -40.31 -9.15
N LYS A 542 5.55 -39.78 -8.01
CA LYS A 542 5.18 -40.31 -6.69
C LYS A 542 3.72 -40.06 -6.33
N VAL A 543 3.18 -38.89 -6.64
CA VAL A 543 1.76 -38.57 -6.40
C VAL A 543 0.84 -39.46 -7.24
N GLU A 544 1.19 -39.73 -8.49
CA GLU A 544 0.44 -40.63 -9.38
C GLU A 544 0.52 -42.11 -8.95
N GLN A 545 1.62 -42.55 -8.34
CA GLN A 545 1.76 -43.89 -7.75
C GLN A 545 1.00 -44.08 -6.43
N THR A 546 0.63 -42.97 -5.76
CA THR A 546 -0.12 -43.02 -4.49
C THR A 546 -1.63 -42.88 -4.72
N GLN A 547 -2.05 -42.56 -5.96
CA GLN A 547 -3.45 -42.45 -6.38
C GLN A 547 -3.95 -43.65 -7.21
N LYS A 548 -3.09 -44.63 -7.45
CA LYS A 548 -3.44 -45.98 -7.93
C LYS A 548 -3.33 -46.94 -6.75
#